data_AF-A0A3M0ZXP2-F1
#
_entry.id   AF-A0A3M0ZXP2-F1
#
_cell.length_a   1.000
_cell.length_b   1.000
_cell.length_c   1.000
_cell.angle_alpha   90.00
_cell.angle_beta   90.00
_cell.angle_gamma   90.00
#
_symmetry.space_group_name_H-M   'P 1'
#
loop_
_entity.id
_entity.type
_entity.pdbx_description
1 polymer ?
#
loop_
_entity_poly.entity_id
_entity_poly.type
_entity_poly.pdbx_seq_one_letter_code
_entity_poly.pdbx_strand_id
1 'polypeptide(L)'
;MRTKFPSNSKKVSKRRSLYKSLRRIFMAGILVLIPVIMTFIAVKWLFVLVDGILKPYIELLFGIYIPGLGFIATVLLIFLSGLFATSYGGKRLINLGDQFLEHLPFIRRIYDASKDIVNAFTFTEAKVFKEVVLLEMPRKDLFFIGFVTSELIRKNVEGQDEMVTVFVPSVPMFTTGFLFVTRKDSVRFLDISIEEALELIVSGGMVSPETLPIKTV
;
A
#
# COMPACT_ATOMS: atom_id res chain seq x y z
N MET A 1 70.71 -13.47 2.40
CA MET A 1 70.35 -12.03 2.49
C MET A 1 68.84 -11.90 2.33
N ARG A 2 68.09 -11.55 3.39
CA ARG A 2 66.63 -11.31 3.35
C ARG A 2 66.39 -9.81 3.22
N THR A 3 65.82 -9.34 2.12
CA THR A 3 65.29 -7.97 2.01
C THR A 3 63.77 -8.03 2.00
N LYS A 4 63.19 -7.44 3.04
CA LYS A 4 61.75 -7.36 3.33
C LYS A 4 61.23 -6.09 2.65
N PHE A 5 60.39 -6.23 1.62
CA PHE A 5 59.66 -5.08 1.06
C PHE A 5 58.44 -4.77 1.93
N PRO A 6 58.20 -3.50 2.32
CA PRO A 6 57.06 -3.14 3.16
C PRO A 6 55.77 -3.17 2.34
N SER A 7 54.80 -3.96 2.80
CA SER A 7 53.47 -4.10 2.23
C SER A 7 52.59 -2.87 2.53
N ASN A 8 52.30 -2.07 1.50
CA ASN A 8 51.43 -0.89 1.54
C ASN A 8 49.92 -1.24 1.42
N SER A 9 49.51 -2.48 1.76
CA SER A 9 48.15 -2.98 1.50
C SER A 9 47.06 -2.47 2.44
N LYS A 10 47.43 -1.88 3.59
CA LYS A 10 46.46 -1.48 4.64
C LYS A 10 45.70 -0.18 4.33
N LYS A 11 46.26 0.77 3.56
CA LYS A 11 45.61 2.06 3.27
C LYS A 11 44.49 1.98 2.21
N VAL A 12 44.62 1.10 1.22
CA VAL A 12 43.64 0.95 0.12
C VAL A 12 42.34 0.29 0.60
N SER A 13 42.44 -0.66 1.53
CA SER A 13 41.30 -1.33 2.17
C SER A 13 40.39 -0.37 2.95
N LYS A 14 40.98 0.52 3.77
CA LYS A 14 40.24 1.44 4.65
C LYS A 14 39.46 2.52 3.88
N ARG A 15 40.00 3.04 2.77
CA ARG A 15 39.30 4.03 1.91
C ARG A 15 38.07 3.45 1.20
N ARG A 16 38.13 2.19 0.72
CA ARG A 16 36.97 1.52 0.12
C ARG A 16 35.86 1.27 1.14
N SER A 17 36.21 1.00 2.40
CA SER A 17 35.25 0.84 3.49
C SER A 17 34.55 2.16 3.86
N LEU A 18 35.30 3.25 4.01
CA LEU A 18 34.72 4.57 4.32
C LEU A 18 33.82 5.09 3.21
N TYR A 19 34.22 4.94 1.94
CA TYR A 19 33.37 5.33 0.80
C TYR A 19 32.08 4.51 0.75
N LYS A 20 32.13 3.20 1.02
CA LYS A 20 30.94 2.35 1.09
C LYS A 20 30.00 2.77 2.22
N SER A 21 30.54 3.09 3.40
CA SER A 21 29.74 3.57 4.53
C SER A 21 29.12 4.94 4.27
N LEU A 22 29.89 5.89 3.72
CA LEU A 22 29.39 7.22 3.39
C LEU A 22 28.33 7.17 2.29
N ARG A 23 28.55 6.36 1.24
CA ARG A 23 27.55 6.11 0.20
C ARG A 23 26.29 5.50 0.78
N ARG A 24 26.40 4.52 1.68
CA ARG A 24 25.24 3.89 2.34
C ARG A 24 24.43 4.90 3.14
N ILE A 25 25.09 5.74 3.94
CA ILE A 25 24.44 6.78 4.75
C ILE A 25 23.77 7.82 3.85
N PHE A 26 24.45 8.26 2.78
CA PHE A 26 23.88 9.20 1.82
C PHE A 26 22.68 8.61 1.07
N MET A 27 22.77 7.35 0.61
CA MET A 27 21.65 6.67 -0.05
C MET A 27 20.47 6.47 0.90
N ALA A 28 20.71 6.12 2.17
CA ALA A 28 19.66 6.04 3.17
C ALA A 28 19.00 7.40 3.42
N GLY A 29 19.79 8.48 3.53
CA GLY A 29 19.27 9.84 3.66
C GLY A 29 18.41 10.27 2.46
N ILE A 30 18.86 9.98 1.24
CA ILE A 30 18.06 10.20 0.03
C ILE A 30 16.77 9.38 0.07
N LEU A 31 16.85 8.08 0.38
CA LEU A 31 15.68 7.19 0.41
C LEU A 31 14.61 7.69 1.39
N VAL A 32 15.02 8.23 2.54
CA VAL A 32 14.10 8.81 3.53
C VAL A 32 13.53 10.16 3.09
N LEU A 33 14.32 10.98 2.39
CA LEU A 33 13.89 12.31 1.93
C LEU A 33 13.04 12.26 0.66
N ILE A 34 13.19 11.24 -0.19
CA ILE A 34 12.46 11.11 -1.45
C ILE A 34 10.94 11.24 -1.24
N PRO A 35 10.30 10.46 -0.34
CA PRO A 35 8.86 10.58 -0.11
C PRO A 35 8.42 11.98 0.30
N VAL A 36 9.16 12.61 1.22
CA VAL A 36 8.85 13.95 1.74
C VAL A 36 8.93 15.01 0.65
N ILE A 37 10.00 14.99 -0.15
CA ILE A 37 10.20 15.92 -1.26
C ILE A 37 9.13 15.70 -2.33
N MET A 38 8.82 14.44 -2.65
CA MET A 38 7.78 14.09 -3.62
C MET A 38 6.40 14.60 -3.18
N THR A 39 6.03 14.43 -1.91
CA THR A 39 4.78 14.99 -1.36
C THR A 39 4.75 16.51 -1.50
N PHE A 40 5.84 17.20 -1.13
CA PHE A 40 5.89 18.67 -1.23
C PHE A 40 5.76 19.15 -2.68
N ILE A 41 6.44 18.49 -3.63
CA ILE A 41 6.35 18.80 -5.06
C ILE A 41 4.92 18.58 -5.57
N ALA A 42 4.31 17.44 -5.26
CA ALA A 42 2.96 17.11 -5.71
C ALA A 42 1.93 18.12 -5.20
N VAL A 43 1.99 18.43 -3.91
CA VAL A 43 1.09 19.39 -3.25
C VAL A 43 1.28 20.79 -3.84
N LYS A 44 2.52 21.26 -3.99
CA LYS A 44 2.82 22.55 -4.61
C LYS A 44 2.34 22.61 -6.06
N TRP A 45 2.59 21.57 -6.84
CA TRP A 45 2.16 21.49 -8.24
C TRP A 45 0.64 21.59 -8.37
N LEU A 46 -0.09 20.88 -7.50
CA LEU A 46 -1.54 20.92 -7.45
C LEU A 46 -2.06 22.33 -7.13
N PHE A 47 -1.48 23.01 -6.12
CA PHE A 47 -1.87 24.38 -5.79
C PHE A 47 -1.65 25.34 -6.95
N VAL A 48 -0.48 25.28 -7.60
CA VAL A 48 -0.18 26.16 -8.74
C VAL A 48 -1.11 25.89 -9.91
N LEU A 49 -1.44 24.62 -10.17
CA LEU A 49 -2.39 24.23 -11.22
C LEU A 49 -3.78 24.83 -10.96
N VAL A 50 -4.29 24.65 -9.74
CA VAL A 50 -5.62 25.11 -9.34
C VAL A 50 -5.68 26.63 -9.30
N ASP A 51 -4.70 27.29 -8.67
CA ASP A 51 -4.57 28.76 -8.68
C ASP A 51 -4.49 29.30 -10.11
N GLY A 52 -3.74 28.65 -11.00
CA GLY A 52 -3.65 29.06 -12.40
C GLY A 52 -4.99 29.03 -13.13
N ILE A 53 -5.83 28.03 -12.86
CA ILE A 53 -7.17 27.92 -13.45
C ILE A 53 -8.12 28.95 -12.83
N LEU A 54 -8.07 29.16 -11.52
CA LEU A 54 -9.05 29.98 -10.79
C LEU A 54 -8.74 31.48 -10.80
N LYS A 55 -7.46 31.86 -10.83
CA LYS A 55 -7.03 33.26 -10.75
C LYS A 55 -7.73 34.18 -11.77
N PRO A 56 -7.87 33.82 -13.06
CA PRO A 56 -8.61 34.64 -14.02
C PRO A 56 -10.09 34.86 -13.63
N TYR A 57 -10.74 33.86 -13.05
CA TYR A 57 -12.15 33.95 -12.63
C TYR A 57 -12.31 34.73 -11.32
N ILE A 58 -11.39 34.57 -10.37
CA ILE A 58 -11.40 35.29 -9.10
C ILE A 58 -11.09 36.78 -9.33
N GLU A 59 -10.10 37.10 -10.15
CA GLU A 59 -9.77 38.49 -10.50
C GLU A 59 -10.94 39.18 -11.22
N LEU A 60 -11.66 38.44 -12.07
CA LEU A 60 -12.86 38.95 -12.75
C LEU A 60 -14.06 39.17 -11.81
N LEU A 61 -14.30 38.27 -10.84
CA LEU A 61 -15.44 38.38 -9.92
C LEU A 61 -15.20 39.31 -8.73
N PHE A 62 -14.00 39.30 -8.16
CA PHE A 62 -13.70 39.94 -6.87
C PHE A 62 -12.66 41.07 -6.96
N GLY A 63 -11.95 41.20 -8.10
CA GLY A 63 -10.98 42.28 -8.33
C GLY A 63 -9.76 42.31 -7.37
N ILE A 64 -9.64 41.32 -6.47
CA ILE A 64 -8.62 41.27 -5.42
C ILE A 64 -8.10 39.84 -5.30
N TYR A 65 -6.77 39.69 -5.14
CA TYR A 65 -6.15 38.42 -4.82
C TYR A 65 -6.35 38.07 -3.34
N ILE A 66 -7.03 36.96 -3.05
CA ILE A 66 -7.21 36.45 -1.68
C ILE A 66 -6.19 35.33 -1.44
N PRO A 67 -5.16 35.54 -0.61
CA PRO A 67 -4.18 34.50 -0.29
C PRO A 67 -4.87 33.32 0.42
N GLY A 68 -4.58 32.10 -0.01
CA GLY A 68 -5.19 30.87 0.53
C GLY A 68 -6.48 30.40 -0.15
N LEU A 69 -7.05 31.18 -1.07
CA LEU A 69 -8.25 30.77 -1.82
C LEU A 69 -7.97 29.56 -2.73
N GLY A 70 -6.77 29.50 -3.32
CA GLY A 70 -6.28 28.32 -4.04
C GLY A 70 -6.25 27.05 -3.21
N PHE A 71 -5.93 27.17 -1.92
CA PHE A 71 -5.92 26.02 -1.02
C PHE A 71 -7.33 25.46 -0.83
N ILE A 72 -8.27 26.34 -0.47
CA ILE A 72 -9.68 25.97 -0.25
C ILE A 72 -10.28 25.40 -1.54
N ALA A 73 -10.02 26.04 -2.67
CA ALA A 73 -10.52 25.59 -3.95
C ALA A 73 -9.92 24.23 -4.37
N THR A 74 -8.63 23.99 -4.10
CA THR A 74 -8.01 22.68 -4.31
C THR A 74 -8.69 21.61 -3.47
N VAL A 75 -8.90 21.86 -2.16
CA VAL A 75 -9.60 20.92 -1.27
C VAL A 75 -11.01 20.64 -1.78
N LEU A 76 -11.75 21.68 -2.18
CA LEU A 76 -13.09 21.54 -2.72
C LEU A 76 -13.11 20.75 -4.03
N LEU A 77 -12.16 21.00 -4.93
CA LEU A 77 -12.03 20.24 -6.19
C LEU A 77 -11.72 18.77 -5.94
N ILE A 78 -10.79 18.46 -5.03
CA ILE A 78 -10.50 17.07 -4.63
C ILE A 78 -11.78 16.42 -4.10
N PHE A 79 -12.49 17.09 -3.18
CA PHE A 79 -13.71 16.55 -2.60
C PHE A 79 -14.81 16.30 -3.65
N LEU A 80 -15.06 17.28 -4.53
CA LEU A 80 -16.06 17.17 -5.60
C LEU A 80 -15.69 16.09 -6.63
N SER A 81 -14.40 15.98 -6.99
CA SER A 81 -13.93 14.90 -7.86
C SER A 81 -14.11 13.52 -7.23
N GLY A 82 -13.91 13.39 -5.91
CA GLY A 82 -14.19 12.15 -5.17
C GLY A 82 -15.68 11.80 -5.14
N LEU A 83 -16.55 12.79 -4.88
CA LEU A 83 -18.00 12.61 -4.97
C LEU A 83 -18.43 12.19 -6.37
N PHE A 84 -17.86 12.82 -7.40
CA PHE A 84 -18.13 12.48 -8.78
C PHE A 84 -17.67 11.04 -9.09
N ALA A 85 -16.44 10.68 -8.75
CA ALA A 85 -15.87 9.36 -8.99
C ALA A 85 -16.64 8.22 -8.29
N THR A 86 -17.25 8.49 -7.13
CA THR A 86 -18.06 7.51 -6.39
C THR A 86 -19.49 7.37 -6.92
N SER A 87 -19.99 8.37 -7.66
CA SER A 87 -21.31 8.36 -8.29
C SER A 87 -21.40 7.36 -9.46
N TYR A 88 -22.63 6.92 -9.78
CA TYR A 88 -22.86 6.04 -10.94
C TYR A 88 -22.38 6.66 -12.27
N GLY A 89 -22.62 7.96 -12.47
CA GLY A 89 -22.20 8.68 -13.66
C GLY A 89 -20.67 8.80 -13.77
N GLY A 90 -19.99 9.11 -12.67
CA GLY A 90 -18.53 9.20 -12.66
C GLY A 90 -17.86 7.86 -12.90
N LYS A 91 -18.35 6.77 -12.29
CA LYS A 91 -17.87 5.41 -12.58
C LYS A 91 -17.99 5.06 -14.06
N ARG A 92 -19.10 5.43 -14.69
CA ARG A 92 -19.31 5.19 -16.13
C ARG A 92 -18.35 6.00 -17.00
N LEU A 93 -18.09 7.26 -16.66
CA LEU A 93 -17.13 8.11 -17.38
C LEU A 93 -15.69 7.63 -17.23
N ILE A 94 -15.29 7.21 -16.03
CA ILE A 94 -13.97 6.63 -15.79
C ILE A 94 -13.79 5.38 -16.65
N ASN A 95 -14.79 4.49 -16.69
CA ASN A 95 -14.74 3.27 -17.53
C ASN A 95 -14.65 3.60 -19.03
N LEU A 96 -15.32 4.66 -19.50
CA LEU A 96 -15.20 5.12 -20.89
C LEU A 96 -13.79 5.66 -21.17
N GLY A 97 -13.18 6.36 -20.22
CA GLY A 97 -11.78 6.81 -20.31
C GLY A 97 -10.81 5.64 -20.37
N ASP A 98 -11.02 4.62 -19.54
CA ASP A 98 -10.24 3.38 -19.54
C ASP A 98 -10.34 2.68 -20.91
N GLN A 99 -11.54 2.63 -21.51
CA GLN A 99 -11.76 2.09 -22.86
C GLN A 99 -11.05 2.92 -23.95
N PHE A 100 -11.02 4.24 -23.80
CA PHE A 100 -10.29 5.10 -24.73
C PHE A 100 -8.77 4.85 -24.67
N LEU A 101 -8.24 4.69 -23.46
CA LEU A 101 -6.82 4.38 -23.23
C LEU A 101 -6.38 3.05 -23.86
N GLU A 102 -7.29 2.12 -24.13
CA GLU A 102 -6.99 0.86 -24.83
C GLU A 102 -6.38 1.06 -26.22
N HIS A 103 -6.68 2.20 -26.86
CA HIS A 103 -6.17 2.55 -28.18
C HIS A 103 -4.76 3.14 -28.13
N LEU A 104 -4.22 3.44 -26.93
CA LEU A 104 -2.93 4.08 -26.72
C LEU A 104 -2.03 3.20 -25.83
N PRO A 105 -1.41 2.14 -26.39
CA PRO A 105 -0.78 1.06 -25.62
C PRO A 105 0.37 1.53 -24.71
N PHE A 106 1.09 2.59 -25.07
CA PHE A 106 2.14 3.17 -24.23
C PHE A 106 1.58 3.94 -23.03
N ILE A 107 0.53 4.73 -23.23
CA ILE A 107 -0.09 5.55 -22.18
C ILE A 107 -0.86 4.65 -21.21
N ARG A 108 -1.55 3.64 -21.73
CA ARG A 108 -2.22 2.61 -20.92
C ARG A 108 -1.30 1.97 -19.90
N ARG A 109 -0.08 1.56 -20.30
CA ARG A 109 0.89 0.95 -19.36
C ARG A 109 1.25 1.85 -18.19
N ILE A 110 1.37 3.16 -18.42
CA ILE A 110 1.70 4.14 -17.37
C ILE A 110 0.49 4.36 -16.46
N TYR A 111 -0.71 4.45 -17.06
CA TYR A 111 -1.96 4.60 -16.32
C TYR A 111 -2.24 3.37 -15.43
N ASP A 112 -2.11 2.17 -15.98
CA ASP A 112 -2.31 0.91 -15.26
C ASP A 112 -1.32 0.78 -14.11
N ALA A 113 -0.02 1.07 -14.32
CA ALA A 113 0.97 1.03 -13.24
C ALA A 113 0.65 2.03 -12.11
N SER A 114 0.13 3.22 -12.46
CA SER A 114 -0.29 4.21 -11.46
C SER A 114 -1.53 3.74 -10.71
N LYS A 115 -2.49 3.16 -11.43
CA LYS A 115 -3.73 2.59 -10.87
C LYS A 115 -3.42 1.41 -9.97
N ASP A 116 -2.45 0.57 -10.29
CA ASP A 116 -2.01 -0.56 -9.47
C ASP A 116 -1.40 -0.11 -8.14
N ILE A 117 -0.58 0.96 -8.16
CA ILE A 117 -0.07 1.58 -6.93
C ILE A 117 -1.23 2.12 -6.10
N VAL A 118 -2.14 2.89 -6.70
CA VAL A 118 -3.30 3.44 -6.00
C VAL A 118 -4.18 2.32 -5.47
N ASN A 119 -4.43 1.26 -6.24
CA ASN A 119 -5.21 0.10 -5.83
C ASN A 119 -4.54 -0.61 -4.66
N ALA A 120 -3.23 -0.81 -4.68
CA ALA A 120 -2.51 -1.39 -3.55
C ALA A 120 -2.75 -0.60 -2.24
N PHE A 121 -2.88 0.72 -2.31
CA PHE A 121 -3.21 1.54 -1.14
C PHE A 121 -4.71 1.71 -0.86
N THR A 122 -5.56 1.59 -1.89
CA THR A 122 -7.02 1.82 -1.84
C THR A 122 -7.80 0.55 -1.66
N PHE A 123 -7.15 -0.62 -1.74
CA PHE A 123 -7.69 -1.88 -1.29
C PHE A 123 -8.06 -1.71 0.19
N THR A 124 -9.32 -1.31 0.34
CA THR A 124 -10.12 -1.19 1.54
C THR A 124 -10.41 -2.63 1.98
N GLU A 125 -9.34 -3.39 2.16
CA GLU A 125 -9.27 -4.78 2.59
C GLU A 125 -9.99 -4.87 3.95
N ALA A 126 -9.90 -3.84 4.80
CA ALA A 126 -10.62 -3.77 6.08
C ALA A 126 -12.16 -3.91 6.01
N LYS A 127 -12.79 -3.73 4.83
CA LYS A 127 -14.25 -3.97 4.68
C LYS A 127 -14.60 -5.34 4.10
N VAL A 128 -13.67 -6.01 3.41
CA VAL A 128 -13.88 -7.36 2.84
C VAL A 128 -13.39 -8.42 3.82
N PHE A 129 -12.28 -8.16 4.50
CA PHE A 129 -11.79 -9.00 5.58
C PHE A 129 -12.48 -8.58 6.87
N LYS A 130 -13.04 -9.57 7.55
CA LYS A 130 -13.74 -9.36 8.81
C LYS A 130 -12.77 -9.47 9.98
N GLU A 131 -11.87 -10.45 9.93
CA GLU A 131 -11.00 -10.81 11.04
C GLU A 131 -9.69 -11.44 10.54
N VAL A 132 -8.64 -11.36 11.36
CA VAL A 132 -7.35 -11.99 11.12
C VAL A 132 -7.30 -13.34 11.84
N VAL A 133 -6.77 -14.37 11.19
CA VAL A 133 -6.69 -15.73 11.72
C VAL A 133 -5.33 -16.37 11.46
N LEU A 134 -4.97 -17.31 12.35
CA LEU A 134 -3.95 -18.31 12.08
C LEU A 134 -4.62 -19.58 11.54
N LEU A 135 -4.22 -19.96 10.33
CA LEU A 135 -4.59 -21.22 9.70
C LEU A 135 -3.46 -22.23 9.89
N GLU A 136 -3.70 -23.28 10.68
CA GLU A 136 -2.70 -24.31 10.96
C GLU A 136 -2.47 -25.21 9.74
N MET A 137 -1.21 -25.48 9.44
CA MET A 137 -0.78 -26.39 8.39
C MET A 137 -0.78 -27.84 8.87
N PRO A 138 -0.75 -28.83 7.95
CA PRO A 138 -0.65 -30.24 8.33
C PRO A 138 0.55 -30.57 9.24
N ARG A 139 1.57 -29.71 9.25
CA ARG A 139 2.68 -29.76 10.20
C ARG A 139 2.32 -28.96 11.44
N LYS A 140 2.36 -29.63 12.60
CA LYS A 140 2.12 -29.03 13.92
C LYS A 140 2.95 -27.75 14.12
N ASP A 141 2.32 -26.74 14.71
CA ASP A 141 2.91 -25.45 15.08
C ASP A 141 3.41 -24.61 13.89
N LEU A 142 2.91 -24.90 12.69
CA LEU A 142 3.13 -24.09 11.48
C LEU A 142 1.82 -23.43 11.07
N PHE A 143 1.82 -22.11 10.91
CA PHE A 143 0.62 -21.34 10.65
C PHE A 143 0.79 -20.40 9.46
N PHE A 144 -0.27 -20.24 8.69
CA PHE A 144 -0.45 -19.09 7.81
C PHE A 144 -1.21 -17.99 8.53
N ILE A 145 -0.82 -16.74 8.32
CA ILE A 145 -1.66 -15.59 8.61
C ILE A 145 -2.62 -15.43 7.44
N GLY A 146 -3.90 -15.38 7.75
CA GLY A 146 -4.95 -15.19 6.76
C GLY A 146 -6.06 -14.30 7.27
N PHE A 147 -6.94 -13.96 6.36
CA PHE A 147 -8.05 -13.06 6.62
C PHE A 147 -9.38 -13.73 6.30
N VAL A 148 -10.32 -13.67 7.24
CA VAL A 148 -11.67 -14.18 7.04
C VAL A 148 -12.43 -13.27 6.09
N THR A 149 -12.84 -13.78 4.94
CA THR A 149 -13.61 -13.02 3.93
C THR A 149 -15.11 -13.27 4.02
N SER A 150 -15.51 -14.47 4.45
CA SER A 150 -16.91 -14.85 4.58
C SER A 150 -17.08 -15.99 5.59
N GLU A 151 -18.29 -16.06 6.15
CA GLU A 151 -18.74 -17.18 6.97
C GLU A 151 -19.80 -17.94 6.15
N LEU A 152 -19.74 -19.26 6.21
CA LEU A 152 -20.54 -20.17 5.40
C LEU A 152 -21.10 -21.27 6.30
N ILE A 153 -22.19 -21.91 5.86
CA ILE A 153 -22.74 -23.09 6.52
C ILE A 153 -22.66 -24.26 5.54
N ARG A 154 -21.90 -25.30 5.87
CA ARG A 154 -21.85 -26.53 5.08
C ARG A 154 -22.94 -27.47 5.58
N LYS A 155 -23.92 -27.77 4.72
CA LYS A 155 -24.94 -28.79 5.01
C LYS A 155 -24.40 -30.17 4.68
N ASN A 156 -24.39 -31.06 5.66
CA ASN A 156 -24.03 -32.47 5.52
C ASN A 156 -25.24 -33.35 5.81
N VAL A 157 -25.12 -34.65 5.51
CA VAL A 157 -26.14 -35.66 5.84
C VAL A 157 -26.39 -35.74 7.35
N GLU A 158 -25.37 -35.44 8.17
CA GLU A 158 -25.39 -35.56 9.64
C GLU A 158 -25.63 -34.22 10.38
N GLY A 159 -25.72 -33.08 9.69
CA GLY A 159 -25.87 -31.78 10.34
C GLY A 159 -25.39 -30.58 9.53
N GLN A 160 -25.10 -29.47 10.23
CA GLN A 160 -24.56 -28.24 9.65
C GLN A 160 -23.24 -27.89 10.33
N ASP A 161 -22.20 -27.67 9.54
CA ASP A 161 -20.91 -27.19 10.03
C ASP A 161 -20.77 -25.69 9.76
N GLU A 162 -20.32 -24.93 10.76
CA GLU A 162 -19.87 -23.57 10.57
C GLU A 162 -18.51 -23.56 9.87
N MET A 163 -18.48 -22.94 8.70
CA MET A 163 -17.29 -22.83 7.86
C MET A 163 -16.89 -21.36 7.73
N VAL A 164 -15.61 -21.13 7.47
CA VAL A 164 -15.06 -19.82 7.16
C VAL A 164 -14.23 -19.91 5.88
N THR A 165 -14.30 -18.85 5.09
CA THR A 165 -13.41 -18.66 3.96
C THR A 165 -12.26 -17.77 4.39
N VAL A 166 -11.03 -18.27 4.26
CA VAL A 166 -9.80 -17.59 4.67
C VAL A 166 -8.96 -17.32 3.43
N PHE A 167 -8.67 -16.05 3.17
CA PHE A 167 -7.68 -15.65 2.17
C PHE A 167 -6.29 -15.58 2.81
N VAL A 168 -5.33 -16.29 2.23
CA VAL A 168 -3.93 -16.29 2.65
C VAL A 168 -3.12 -15.57 1.57
N PRO A 169 -2.67 -14.34 1.81
CA PRO A 169 -1.95 -13.55 0.81
C PRO A 169 -0.50 -14.02 0.63
N SER A 170 0.05 -13.65 -0.52
CA SER A 170 1.46 -13.82 -0.88
C SER A 170 2.27 -12.61 -0.45
N VAL A 171 3.51 -12.84 -0.04
CA VAL A 171 4.46 -11.79 0.34
C VAL A 171 5.37 -11.46 -0.85
N PRO A 172 5.66 -10.18 -1.16
CA PRO A 172 5.07 -8.96 -0.60
C PRO A 172 3.78 -8.53 -1.33
N MET A 173 3.42 -9.21 -2.42
CA MET A 173 2.27 -8.88 -3.27
C MET A 173 0.97 -9.46 -2.67
N PHE A 174 0.47 -8.79 -1.63
CA PHE A 174 -0.65 -9.23 -0.79
C PHE A 174 -2.00 -9.31 -1.52
N THR A 175 -2.08 -8.80 -2.75
CA THR A 175 -3.25 -8.90 -3.63
C THR A 175 -3.42 -10.28 -4.26
N THR A 176 -2.40 -11.14 -4.19
CA THR A 176 -2.42 -12.51 -4.72
C THR A 176 -2.28 -13.51 -3.58
N GLY A 177 -2.84 -14.71 -3.71
CA GLY A 177 -2.78 -15.67 -2.61
C GLY A 177 -3.62 -16.91 -2.85
N PHE A 178 -3.84 -17.65 -1.77
CA PHE A 178 -4.66 -18.85 -1.74
C PHE A 178 -5.98 -18.56 -1.02
N LEU A 179 -7.04 -19.21 -1.48
CA LEU A 179 -8.33 -19.22 -0.81
C LEU A 179 -8.55 -20.58 -0.17
N PHE A 180 -8.79 -20.59 1.14
CA PHE A 180 -9.11 -21.79 1.89
C PHE A 180 -10.54 -21.71 2.42
N VAL A 181 -11.24 -22.84 2.43
CA VAL A 181 -12.53 -22.99 3.10
C VAL A 181 -12.35 -24.09 4.15
N THR A 182 -12.53 -23.75 5.42
CA THR A 182 -12.30 -24.66 6.54
C THR A 182 -13.33 -24.46 7.63
N ARG A 183 -13.42 -25.38 8.58
CA ARG A 183 -14.31 -25.23 9.74
C ARG A 183 -13.85 -24.05 10.60
N LYS A 184 -14.81 -23.34 11.18
CA LYS A 184 -14.54 -22.19 12.06
C LYS A 184 -13.70 -22.57 13.28
N ASP A 185 -13.86 -23.80 13.77
CA ASP A 185 -13.10 -24.36 14.91
C ASP A 185 -11.63 -24.71 14.58
N SER A 186 -11.27 -24.73 13.30
CA SER A 186 -9.96 -25.17 12.81
C SER A 186 -9.03 -23.99 12.52
N VAL A 187 -9.45 -22.76 12.85
CA VAL A 187 -8.66 -21.54 12.76
C VAL A 187 -8.59 -20.86 14.12
N ARG A 188 -7.50 -20.14 14.40
CA ARG A 188 -7.35 -19.37 15.64
C ARG A 188 -7.47 -17.88 15.32
N PHE A 189 -8.48 -17.23 15.88
CA PHE A 189 -8.71 -15.80 15.66
C PHE A 189 -7.68 -14.97 16.42
N LEU A 190 -7.09 -13.99 15.73
CA LEU A 190 -6.11 -13.07 16.31
C LEU A 190 -6.80 -11.78 16.73
N ASP A 191 -6.33 -11.21 17.85
CA ASP A 191 -6.76 -9.92 18.37
C ASP A 191 -5.81 -8.80 17.91
N ILE A 192 -5.64 -8.72 16.59
CA ILE A 192 -4.87 -7.66 15.92
C ILE A 192 -5.74 -7.04 14.83
N SER A 193 -5.44 -5.80 14.49
CA SER A 193 -6.08 -5.10 13.38
C SER A 193 -5.69 -5.71 12.03
N ILE A 194 -6.53 -5.49 11.03
CA ILE A 194 -6.25 -5.91 9.65
C ILE A 194 -5.01 -5.17 9.13
N GLU A 195 -4.85 -3.91 9.53
CA GLU A 195 -3.72 -3.05 9.20
C GLU A 195 -2.40 -3.60 9.76
N GLU A 196 -2.36 -4.01 11.03
CA GLU A 196 -1.17 -4.61 11.64
C GLU A 196 -0.77 -5.93 10.96
N ALA A 197 -1.76 -6.76 10.61
CA ALA A 197 -1.53 -7.99 9.87
C ALA A 197 -1.00 -7.73 8.45
N LEU A 198 -1.56 -6.74 7.75
CA LEU A 198 -1.09 -6.33 6.42
C LEU A 198 0.33 -5.75 6.48
N GLU A 199 0.65 -4.94 7.48
CA GLU A 199 2.01 -4.40 7.69
C GLU A 199 3.03 -5.53 7.89
N LEU A 200 2.66 -6.55 8.66
CA LEU A 200 3.46 -7.76 8.85
C LEU A 200 3.70 -8.51 7.54
N ILE A 201 2.65 -8.69 6.72
CA ILE A 201 2.74 -9.39 5.43
C ILE A 201 3.55 -8.59 4.41
N VAL A 202 3.27 -7.29 4.25
CA VAL A 202 3.94 -6.41 3.28
C VAL A 202 5.41 -6.24 3.61
N SER A 203 5.76 -6.15 4.90
CA SER A 203 7.15 -6.09 5.35
C SER A 203 7.87 -7.44 5.28
N GLY A 204 7.17 -8.53 4.98
CA GLY A 204 7.70 -9.89 4.98
C GLY A 204 8.16 -10.36 6.36
N GLY A 205 7.52 -9.88 7.42
CA GLY A 205 7.86 -10.21 8.80
C GLY A 205 8.85 -9.26 9.48
N MET A 206 9.37 -8.25 8.78
CA MET A 206 10.35 -7.31 9.37
C MET A 206 9.72 -6.31 10.34
N VAL A 207 8.43 -6.01 10.17
CA VAL A 207 7.65 -5.18 11.06
C VAL A 207 6.54 -6.07 11.61
N SER A 208 6.65 -6.44 12.88
CA SER A 208 5.73 -7.37 13.54
C SER A 208 5.23 -6.78 14.86
N PRO A 209 3.96 -7.02 15.22
CA PRO A 209 3.54 -6.83 16.61
C PRO A 209 4.39 -7.71 17.54
N GLU A 210 4.64 -7.25 18.76
CA GLU A 210 5.46 -7.98 19.76
C GLU A 210 4.85 -9.33 20.13
N THR A 211 3.52 -9.44 20.04
CA THR A 211 2.74 -10.64 20.35
C THR A 211 1.66 -10.86 19.30
N LEU A 212 1.29 -12.12 19.07
CA LEU A 212 0.08 -12.49 18.32
C LEU A 212 -1.00 -12.94 19.32
N PRO A 213 -1.75 -12.00 19.94
CA PRO A 213 -2.79 -12.34 20.89
C PRO A 213 -3.90 -13.13 20.20
N ILE A 214 -4.32 -14.24 20.82
CA ILE A 214 -5.45 -15.04 20.34
C ILE A 214 -6.71 -14.50 21.01
N LYS A 215 -7.76 -14.21 20.24
CA LYS A 215 -9.06 -13.84 20.80
C LYS A 215 -9.57 -14.99 21.67
N THR A 216 -9.83 -14.68 22.93
CA THR A 216 -10.49 -15.62 23.83
C THR A 216 -11.99 -15.46 23.61
N VAL A 217 -12.64 -16.53 23.13
CA VAL A 217 -14.11 -16.58 22.92
C VAL A 217 -14.82 -16.64 24.27
#